data_AF-B5VGT9-F1
#
_entry.id   AF-B5VGT9-F1
#
_cell.length_a   1.000
_cell.length_b   1.000
_cell.length_c   1.000
_cell.angle_alpha   90.00
_cell.angle_beta   90.00
_cell.angle_gamma   90.00
#
_symmetry.space_group_name_H-M   'P 1'
#
loop_
_entity.id
_entity.type
_entity.pdbx_description
1 polymer ?
#
loop_
_entity_poly.entity_id
_entity_poly.type
_entity_poly.pdbx_seq_one_letter_code
_entity_poly.pdbx_strand_id
1 'polypeptide(L)'
;MNILKHFPSYVGPSKIRTLVIPIGHWTRKEFNNAVQKLSEFNEIHLSDVTPIDSPIFTPQGFPHGKLFFDFLTIDHDDALELFLYDFEPFRKTFVIIGLVNDYSDPLTNLNFMKEKYPTLISPNLVYASSTPTKELEQTIDTMENVFASSPDMQKNIETIMCDIARNFLTALNSYYSSYKHVTLRSPGAIGGNAVLKTTLIRQNSYTSSSSSTPMSAVQSSVSSSSKAGSVTTASKRLSSFEMTTNSLKRSASLKLATTLSTSENRSQQKSLGRQMKILGNFQLLAGRYVDALNSFVDAITTLYKVRDYLWLGSALDGIS
;
A
#
# COMPACT_ATOMS: atom_id res chain seq x y z
N MET A 1 10.16 19.46 19.17
CA MET A 1 9.90 18.18 18.46
C MET A 1 8.39 18.08 18.31
N ASN A 2 7.85 18.44 17.13
CA ASN A 2 6.40 18.45 16.91
C ASN A 2 5.92 17.03 16.59
N ILE A 3 5.37 16.38 17.62
CA ILE A 3 4.76 15.04 17.59
C ILE A 3 3.50 14.96 16.69
N LEU A 4 3.08 16.08 16.07
CA LEU A 4 1.88 16.21 15.25
C LEU A 4 2.16 16.77 13.84
N LYS A 5 3.34 16.51 13.28
CA LYS A 5 3.75 17.09 11.97
C LYS A 5 3.20 16.36 10.74
N HIS A 6 2.25 15.46 10.87
CA HIS A 6 1.50 14.96 9.71
C HIS A 6 0.29 15.87 9.46
N PHE A 7 0.56 17.14 9.15
CA PHE A 7 -0.45 17.93 8.47
C PHE A 7 -0.63 17.31 7.09
N PRO A 8 -1.86 16.95 6.68
CA PRO A 8 -2.11 16.49 5.33
C PRO A 8 -1.68 17.61 4.38
N SER A 9 -0.55 17.39 3.72
CA SER A 9 -0.04 18.27 2.67
C SER A 9 -0.55 17.71 1.35
N TYR A 10 -0.94 18.57 0.43
CA TYR A 10 -1.32 18.17 -0.94
C TYR A 10 -0.21 17.38 -1.65
N VAL A 11 1.05 17.59 -1.24
CA VAL A 11 2.21 16.86 -1.79
C VAL A 11 2.43 15.50 -1.10
N GLY A 12 1.63 15.17 -0.08
CA GLY A 12 1.75 13.94 0.71
C GLY A 12 1.86 12.66 -0.13
N PRO A 13 0.99 12.44 -1.13
CA PRO A 13 1.05 11.25 -1.99
C PRO A 13 2.31 11.11 -2.85
N SER A 14 3.07 12.21 -3.04
CA SER A 14 4.34 12.23 -3.77
C SER A 14 5.56 11.98 -2.88
N LYS A 15 5.39 11.96 -1.55
CA LYS A 15 6.49 11.80 -0.60
C LYS A 15 6.73 10.33 -0.27
N ILE A 16 7.99 9.94 -0.33
CA ILE A 16 8.50 8.62 0.00
C ILE A 16 8.79 8.59 1.50
N ARG A 17 7.98 7.85 2.26
CA ARG A 17 8.24 7.63 3.69
C ARG A 17 9.52 6.82 3.88
N THR A 18 10.45 7.44 4.60
CA THR A 18 11.81 6.94 4.83
C THR A 18 12.07 6.85 6.31
N LEU A 19 12.18 5.64 6.86
CA LEU A 19 12.46 5.43 8.28
C LEU A 19 13.97 5.47 8.53
N VAL A 20 14.41 6.37 9.40
CA VAL A 20 15.82 6.49 9.81
C VAL A 20 15.99 5.85 11.19
N ILE A 21 16.88 4.87 11.28
CA ILE A 21 17.10 4.07 12.49
C ILE A 21 18.53 4.32 12.99
N PRO A 22 18.73 4.61 14.28
CA PRO A 22 20.06 4.61 14.88
C PRO A 22 20.56 3.18 15.06
N ILE A 23 21.74 2.89 14.53
CA ILE A 23 22.48 1.64 14.75
C ILE A 23 23.79 1.99 15.45
N GLY A 24 24.07 1.29 16.55
CA GLY A 24 25.23 1.54 17.40
C GLY A 24 24.98 2.59 18.49
N HIS A 25 26.06 3.19 18.97
CA HIS A 25 26.01 4.12 20.10
C HIS A 25 25.78 5.57 19.65
N TRP A 26 24.52 6.01 19.67
CA TRP A 26 24.12 7.37 19.35
C TRP A 26 23.69 8.16 20.59
N THR A 27 24.23 9.38 20.75
CA THR A 27 23.54 10.36 21.60
C THR A 27 22.36 10.96 20.84
N ARG A 28 21.26 11.29 21.56
CA ARG A 28 20.06 11.86 20.93
C ARG A 28 20.34 13.15 20.16
N LYS A 29 21.29 13.97 20.64
CA LYS A 29 21.66 15.23 19.99
C LYS A 29 22.40 14.99 18.68
N GLU A 30 23.38 14.08 18.67
CA GLU A 30 24.14 13.73 17.46
C GLU A 30 23.24 13.07 16.42
N PHE A 31 22.37 12.15 16.84
CA PHE A 31 21.42 11.50 15.93
C PHE A 31 20.49 12.50 15.28
N ASN A 32 19.87 13.40 16.06
CA ASN A 32 18.99 14.43 15.49
C ASN A 32 19.74 15.38 14.54
N ASN A 33 21.00 15.69 14.83
CA ASN A 33 21.83 16.51 13.95
C ASN A 33 22.13 15.77 12.63
N ALA A 34 22.48 14.47 12.70
CA ALA A 34 22.69 13.64 11.51
C ALA A 34 21.42 13.52 10.65
N VAL A 35 20.26 13.28 11.28
CA VAL A 35 18.96 13.25 10.59
C VAL A 35 18.63 14.62 9.99
N GLN A 36 18.93 15.72 10.68
CA GLN A 36 18.69 17.06 10.14
C GLN A 36 19.52 17.32 8.87
N LYS A 37 20.79 16.92 8.87
CA LYS A 37 21.67 17.01 7.70
C LYS A 37 21.16 16.19 6.52
N LEU A 38 20.62 15.00 6.77
CA LEU A 38 19.95 14.20 5.73
C LEU A 38 18.67 14.88 5.24
N SER A 39 17.90 15.48 6.13
CA SER A 39 16.64 16.15 5.78
C SER A 39 16.80 17.41 4.94
N GLU A 40 18.00 18.01 4.92
CA GLU A 40 18.35 19.10 4.00
C GLU A 40 18.40 18.60 2.54
N PHE A 41 18.66 17.31 2.34
CA PHE A 41 18.71 16.62 1.05
C PHE A 41 17.49 15.72 0.84
N ASN A 42 16.31 16.29 0.98
CA ASN A 42 15.04 15.59 0.79
C ASN A 42 14.57 15.56 -0.68
N GLU A 43 15.10 16.42 -1.54
CA GLU A 43 14.74 16.50 -2.96
C GLU A 43 15.88 15.95 -3.83
N ILE A 44 15.56 15.01 -4.71
CA ILE A 44 16.54 14.42 -5.64
C ILE A 44 16.00 14.51 -7.05
N HIS A 45 16.81 15.04 -7.96
CA HIS A 45 16.47 15.09 -9.38
C HIS A 45 16.73 13.74 -10.05
N LEU A 46 15.79 13.28 -10.88
CA LEU A 46 15.95 12.02 -11.61
C LEU A 46 17.10 12.07 -12.65
N SER A 47 17.54 13.27 -13.05
CA SER A 47 18.72 13.45 -13.91
C SER A 47 20.01 12.96 -13.25
N ASP A 48 20.09 13.04 -11.92
CA ASP A 48 21.30 12.82 -11.15
C ASP A 48 21.38 11.36 -10.67
N VAL A 49 20.27 10.62 -10.78
CA VAL A 49 20.18 9.20 -10.45
C VAL A 49 20.78 8.39 -11.60
N THR A 50 21.70 7.48 -11.26
CA THR A 50 22.31 6.57 -12.23
C THR A 50 21.26 5.76 -12.98
N PRO A 51 21.43 5.52 -14.30
CA PRO A 51 20.46 4.78 -15.10
C PRO A 51 20.16 3.39 -14.52
N ILE A 52 18.89 3.00 -14.53
CA ILE A 52 18.40 1.71 -14.05
C ILE A 52 17.78 0.97 -15.23
N ASP A 53 18.08 -0.32 -15.35
CA ASP A 53 17.39 -1.21 -16.28
C ASP A 53 16.05 -1.66 -15.66
N SER A 54 15.07 -0.76 -15.69
CA SER A 54 13.69 -1.10 -15.38
C SER A 54 12.77 -0.63 -16.50
N PRO A 55 11.80 -1.45 -16.92
CA PRO A 55 10.90 -1.11 -18.02
C PRO A 55 9.90 -0.04 -17.63
N ILE A 56 9.56 0.02 -16.33
CA ILE A 56 8.53 0.92 -15.83
C ILE A 56 9.20 2.14 -15.24
N PHE A 57 10.19 2.02 -14.35
CA PHE A 57 10.72 3.10 -13.48
C PHE A 57 12.10 3.66 -13.87
N THR A 58 12.31 3.95 -15.16
CA THR A 58 13.56 4.53 -15.66
C THR A 58 13.71 6.02 -15.30
N PRO A 59 14.80 6.43 -14.60
CA PRO A 59 15.06 7.84 -14.28
C PRO A 59 15.31 8.70 -15.53
N GLN A 60 16.09 8.18 -16.49
CA GLN A 60 16.52 8.90 -17.70
C GLN A 60 15.38 9.21 -18.68
N GLY A 61 14.26 8.49 -18.58
CA GLY A 61 13.06 8.81 -19.36
C GLY A 61 12.40 10.12 -18.95
N PHE A 62 12.79 10.69 -17.80
CA PHE A 62 12.10 11.85 -17.23
C PHE A 62 13.04 12.77 -16.42
N PRO A 63 13.86 13.60 -17.10
CA PRO A 63 14.89 14.43 -16.44
C PRO A 63 14.31 15.52 -15.53
N HIS A 64 13.05 15.92 -15.74
CA HIS A 64 12.37 16.91 -14.89
C HIS A 64 11.72 16.32 -13.64
N GLY A 65 11.73 14.99 -13.49
CA GLY A 65 11.17 14.35 -12.31
C GLY A 65 12.01 14.57 -11.06
N LYS A 66 11.33 14.59 -9.93
CA LYS A 66 11.94 14.72 -8.62
C LYS A 66 11.38 13.68 -7.66
N LEU A 67 12.25 13.13 -6.83
CA LEU A 67 11.89 12.29 -5.70
C LEU A 67 11.90 13.12 -4.43
N PHE A 68 10.90 12.93 -3.59
CA PHE A 68 10.77 13.62 -2.30
C PHE A 68 10.86 12.60 -1.17
N PHE A 69 11.90 12.66 -0.36
CA PHE A 69 12.07 11.81 0.81
C PHE A 69 11.48 12.49 2.05
N ASP A 70 10.61 11.78 2.76
CA ASP A 70 10.09 12.20 4.06
C ASP A 70 10.74 11.36 5.16
N PHE A 71 11.68 11.96 5.90
CA PHE A 71 12.46 11.28 6.92
C PHE A 71 11.69 11.19 8.24
N LEU A 72 11.43 9.98 8.68
CA LEU A 72 10.76 9.63 9.92
C LEU A 72 11.76 8.97 10.87
N THR A 73 11.77 9.36 12.14
CA THR A 73 12.63 8.73 13.17
C THR A 73 11.85 7.78 14.07
N ILE A 74 10.53 7.74 13.92
CA ILE A 74 9.62 6.92 14.72
C ILE A 74 8.95 5.96 13.75
N ASP A 75 8.94 4.69 14.11
CA ASP A 75 8.19 3.68 13.38
C ASP A 75 6.71 3.76 13.76
N HIS A 76 5.86 3.76 12.75
CA HIS A 76 4.40 3.82 12.88
C HIS A 76 3.80 2.57 12.23
N ASP A 77 4.11 1.40 12.76
CA ASP A 77 3.49 0.14 12.33
C ASP A 77 2.24 -0.12 13.19
N ASP A 78 1.16 0.61 12.91
CA ASP A 78 -0.16 0.23 13.44
C ASP A 78 -0.73 -0.87 12.53
N ALA A 79 -1.11 -2.01 13.13
CA ALA A 79 -1.74 -3.12 12.42
C ALA A 79 -3.02 -2.68 11.66
N LEU A 80 -3.65 -1.58 12.10
CA LEU A 80 -4.78 -0.97 11.44
C LEU A 80 -4.38 -0.19 10.16
N GLU A 81 -3.14 0.25 9.99
CA GLU A 81 -2.70 0.91 8.75
C GLU A 81 -2.33 -0.09 7.64
N LEU A 82 -2.06 -1.35 7.98
CA LEU A 82 -1.60 -2.37 7.03
C LEU A 82 -2.56 -2.55 5.84
N PHE A 83 -3.88 -2.48 6.06
CA PHE A 83 -4.86 -2.59 4.98
C PHE A 83 -4.92 -1.34 4.08
N LEU A 84 -4.44 -0.20 4.57
CA LEU A 84 -4.38 1.04 3.79
C LEU A 84 -3.15 1.08 2.89
N TYR A 85 -2.10 0.30 3.15
CA TYR A 85 -0.89 0.30 2.30
C TYR A 85 -1.18 -0.11 0.85
N ASP A 86 -2.13 -1.03 0.63
CA ASP A 86 -2.56 -1.41 -0.72
C ASP A 86 -3.44 -0.35 -1.39
N PHE A 87 -4.14 0.45 -0.58
CA PHE A 87 -5.03 1.49 -1.08
C PHE A 87 -4.30 2.81 -1.35
N GLU A 88 -3.42 3.19 -0.44
CA GLU A 88 -2.62 4.42 -0.41
C GLU A 88 -1.14 4.07 -0.16
N PRO A 89 -0.40 3.67 -1.21
CA PRO A 89 0.96 3.18 -1.08
C PRO A 89 1.92 4.17 -0.40
N PHE A 90 1.72 5.48 -0.56
CA PHE A 90 2.55 6.52 0.05
C PHE A 90 2.56 6.48 1.60
N ARG A 91 1.59 5.79 2.23
CA ARG A 91 1.58 5.56 3.68
C ARG A 91 2.57 4.50 4.13
N LYS A 92 3.00 3.64 3.22
CA LYS A 92 3.97 2.60 3.54
C LYS A 92 5.38 3.19 3.60
N THR A 93 6.15 2.75 4.58
CA THR A 93 7.60 2.98 4.62
C THR A 93 8.26 2.12 3.54
N PHE A 94 8.82 2.77 2.51
CA PHE A 94 9.55 2.05 1.45
C PHE A 94 11.03 1.95 1.75
N VAL A 95 11.61 3.06 2.23
CA VAL A 95 13.03 3.20 2.42
C VAL A 95 13.34 3.15 3.91
N ILE A 96 14.32 2.34 4.28
CA ILE A 96 14.83 2.31 5.64
C ILE A 96 16.33 2.61 5.58
N ILE A 97 16.74 3.64 6.31
CA ILE A 97 18.13 4.08 6.39
C ILE A 97 18.64 3.80 7.81
N GLY A 98 19.57 2.87 7.95
CA GLY A 98 20.28 2.63 9.20
C GLY A 98 21.50 3.55 9.29
N LEU A 99 21.49 4.50 10.21
CA LEU A 99 22.65 5.34 10.50
C LEU A 99 23.56 4.64 11.50
N VAL A 100 24.77 4.29 11.06
CA VAL A 100 25.75 3.56 11.86
C VAL A 100 26.83 4.52 12.36
N ASN A 101 27.03 4.59 13.68
CA ASN A 101 28.13 5.36 14.28
C ASN A 101 29.36 4.49 14.62
N ASP A 102 29.17 3.18 14.64
CA ASP A 102 30.18 2.21 15.04
C ASP A 102 30.86 1.54 13.83
N TYR A 103 31.95 0.81 14.05
CA TYR A 103 32.67 0.03 13.04
C TYR A 103 32.13 -1.39 12.85
N SER A 104 30.86 -1.63 13.19
CA SER A 104 30.26 -2.97 13.12
C SER A 104 30.08 -3.43 11.68
N ASP A 105 30.22 -4.74 11.46
CA ASP A 105 30.10 -5.37 10.15
C ASP A 105 28.77 -5.05 9.45
N PRO A 106 28.79 -4.62 8.17
CA PRO A 106 27.58 -4.29 7.42
C PRO A 106 26.57 -5.43 7.33
N LEU A 107 27.06 -6.67 7.18
CA LEU A 107 26.23 -7.87 7.07
C LEU A 107 25.39 -8.12 8.33
N THR A 108 26.00 -7.94 9.50
CA THR A 108 25.34 -8.13 10.79
C THR A 108 24.26 -7.06 10.99
N ASN A 109 24.57 -5.81 10.65
CA ASN A 109 23.63 -4.70 10.72
C ASN A 109 22.44 -4.88 9.75
N LEU A 110 22.69 -5.37 8.53
CA LEU A 110 21.63 -5.69 7.57
C LEU A 110 20.72 -6.82 8.06
N ASN A 111 21.29 -7.87 8.68
CA ASN A 111 20.50 -8.95 9.25
C ASN A 111 19.64 -8.45 10.43
N PHE A 112 20.21 -7.61 11.30
CA PHE A 112 19.46 -6.96 12.37
C PHE A 112 18.28 -6.14 11.84
N MET A 113 18.48 -5.37 10.76
CA MET A 113 17.38 -4.62 10.12
C MET A 113 16.29 -5.54 9.56
N LYS A 114 16.66 -6.64 8.90
CA LYS A 114 15.71 -7.61 8.36
C LYS A 114 14.91 -8.33 9.44
N GLU A 115 15.55 -8.65 10.57
CA GLU A 115 14.89 -9.28 11.71
C GLU A 115 13.90 -8.32 12.38
N LYS A 116 14.31 -7.06 12.58
CA LYS A 116 13.47 -6.06 13.24
C LYS A 116 12.32 -5.55 12.35
N TYR A 117 12.53 -5.49 11.03
CA TYR A 117 11.56 -4.98 10.06
C TYR A 117 11.33 -6.00 8.94
N PRO A 118 10.40 -6.96 9.11
CA PRO A 118 10.15 -7.99 8.11
C PRO A 118 9.49 -7.46 6.82
N THR A 119 8.89 -6.26 6.86
CA THR A 119 8.20 -5.61 5.73
C THR A 119 9.11 -4.67 4.91
N LEU A 120 10.42 -4.75 5.14
CA LEU A 120 11.47 -3.93 4.54
C LEU A 120 11.53 -4.09 3.01
N ILE A 121 11.46 -2.97 2.27
CA ILE A 121 11.50 -2.95 0.80
C ILE A 121 12.89 -2.56 0.29
N SER A 122 13.45 -1.43 0.74
CA SER A 122 14.82 -1.01 0.39
C SER A 122 15.63 -0.66 1.64
N PRO A 123 16.43 -1.59 2.18
CA PRO A 123 17.38 -1.32 3.24
C PRO A 123 18.62 -0.61 2.72
N ASN A 124 19.00 0.48 3.37
CA ASN A 124 20.26 1.17 3.12
C ASN A 124 20.97 1.42 4.45
N LEU A 125 22.28 1.24 4.48
CA LEU A 125 23.12 1.57 5.63
C LEU A 125 23.99 2.77 5.29
N VAL A 126 24.04 3.74 6.19
CA VAL A 126 24.88 4.92 6.06
C VAL A 126 25.78 5.02 7.28
N TYR A 127 27.08 4.81 7.09
CA TYR A 127 28.09 4.96 8.12
C TYR A 127 28.43 6.43 8.27
N ALA A 128 28.18 7.00 9.45
CA ALA A 128 28.41 8.41 9.77
C ALA A 128 29.73 8.65 10.51
N SER A 129 30.45 7.59 10.89
CA SER A 129 31.70 7.69 11.65
C SER A 129 32.86 8.14 10.77
N SER A 130 33.62 9.13 11.26
CA SER A 130 34.84 9.60 10.61
C SER A 130 35.91 8.50 10.65
N THR A 131 36.52 8.24 9.50
CA THR A 131 37.57 7.23 9.20
C THR A 131 37.06 5.79 9.08
N PRO A 132 36.48 5.40 7.94
CA PRO A 132 36.34 3.97 7.64
C PRO A 132 37.74 3.33 7.58
N THR A 133 37.94 2.26 8.32
CA THR A 133 39.11 1.40 8.17
C THR A 133 39.15 0.89 6.72
N LYS A 134 40.33 0.75 6.10
CA LYS A 134 40.48 0.34 4.67
C LYS A 134 39.74 -0.95 4.28
N GLU A 135 39.43 -1.80 5.27
CA GLU A 135 38.65 -3.04 5.11
C GLU A 135 37.13 -2.77 4.97
N LEU A 136 36.64 -1.70 5.60
CA LEU A 136 35.25 -1.25 5.47
C LEU A 136 35.03 -0.61 4.09
N GLU A 137 35.98 0.16 3.57
CA GLU A 137 35.88 0.77 2.23
C GLU A 137 35.77 -0.31 1.12
N GLN A 138 36.55 -1.39 1.22
CA GLN A 138 36.49 -2.51 0.27
C GLN A 138 35.18 -3.31 0.35
N THR A 139 34.55 -3.37 1.52
CA THR A 139 33.24 -4.04 1.70
C THR A 139 32.07 -3.13 1.32
N ILE A 140 32.24 -1.81 1.47
CA ILE A 140 31.30 -0.79 0.97
C ILE A 140 31.25 -0.82 -0.56
N ASP A 141 32.40 -0.84 -1.23
CA ASP A 141 32.47 -0.83 -2.71
C ASP A 141 31.87 -2.10 -3.34
N THR A 142 31.78 -3.19 -2.58
CA THR A 142 31.18 -4.45 -3.05
C THR A 142 29.68 -4.57 -2.78
N MET A 143 29.10 -3.70 -1.94
CA MET A 143 27.69 -3.76 -1.55
C MET A 143 26.93 -2.49 -1.92
N GLU A 144 26.03 -2.60 -2.90
CA GLU A 144 25.20 -1.47 -3.39
C GLU A 144 24.29 -0.81 -2.32
N ASN A 145 24.08 -1.45 -1.17
CA ASN A 145 23.18 -0.96 -0.10
C ASN A 145 23.92 -0.33 1.10
N VAL A 146 25.24 -0.19 1.03
CA VAL A 146 26.06 0.31 2.13
C VAL A 146 26.83 1.54 1.67
N PHE A 147 26.75 2.62 2.43
CA PHE A 147 27.33 3.90 2.09
C PHE A 147 28.16 4.43 3.26
N ALA A 148 29.30 5.08 2.97
CA ALA A 148 30.08 5.80 3.97
C ALA A 148 29.99 7.31 3.73
N SER A 149 29.61 8.03 4.78
CA SER A 149 29.62 9.49 4.81
C SER A 149 30.95 9.98 5.36
N SER A 150 31.85 10.41 4.46
CA SER A 150 33.11 11.08 4.82
C SER A 150 32.86 12.55 5.23
N PRO A 151 33.69 13.16 6.10
CA PRO A 151 33.48 14.48 6.70
C PRO A 151 33.30 15.68 5.74
N ASP A 152 33.59 15.56 4.44
CA ASP A 152 33.20 16.54 3.40
C ASP A 152 31.72 16.36 3.02
N MET A 153 30.88 16.68 4.00
CA MET A 153 29.59 16.07 4.26
C MET A 153 28.49 16.38 3.23
N GLN A 154 28.60 17.47 2.45
CA GLN A 154 27.48 17.95 1.64
C GLN A 154 27.38 17.23 0.28
N LYS A 155 28.48 17.15 -0.48
CA LYS A 155 28.51 16.45 -1.78
C LYS A 155 28.43 14.92 -1.62
N ASN A 156 29.00 14.41 -0.53
CA ASN A 156 28.91 12.99 -0.20
C ASN A 156 27.47 12.59 0.10
N ILE A 157 26.72 13.37 0.91
CA ILE A 157 25.31 13.05 1.20
C ILE A 157 24.45 13.10 -0.06
N GLU A 158 24.63 14.10 -0.93
CA GLU A 158 23.88 14.19 -2.18
C GLU A 158 24.09 12.94 -3.05
N THR A 159 25.35 12.49 -3.20
CA THR A 159 25.70 11.29 -3.97
C THR A 159 25.09 10.03 -3.36
N ILE A 160 25.23 9.87 -2.03
CA ILE A 160 24.63 8.75 -1.27
C ILE A 160 23.11 8.72 -1.45
N MET A 161 22.46 9.90 -1.41
CA MET A 161 21.03 10.01 -1.59
C MET A 161 20.61 9.64 -3.03
N CYS A 162 21.40 9.99 -4.06
CA CYS A 162 21.17 9.56 -5.44
C CYS A 162 21.27 8.02 -5.59
N ASP A 163 22.23 7.39 -4.92
CA ASP A 163 22.35 5.92 -4.91
C ASP A 163 21.20 5.26 -4.13
N ILE A 164 20.78 5.83 -2.99
CA ILE A 164 19.59 5.39 -2.25
C ILE A 164 18.33 5.50 -3.12
N ALA A 165 18.19 6.59 -3.89
CA ALA A 165 17.10 6.76 -4.85
C ALA A 165 17.13 5.68 -5.94
N ARG A 166 18.31 5.33 -6.45
CA ARG A 166 18.48 4.23 -7.41
C ARG A 166 18.01 2.89 -6.82
N ASN A 167 18.43 2.58 -5.60
CA ASN A 167 18.03 1.37 -4.89
C ASN A 167 16.52 1.35 -4.65
N PHE A 168 15.95 2.48 -4.24
CA PHE A 168 14.51 2.65 -4.07
C PHE A 168 13.74 2.36 -5.35
N LEU A 169 14.12 2.96 -6.49
CA LEU A 169 13.42 2.75 -7.77
C LEU A 169 13.51 1.29 -8.25
N THR A 170 14.65 0.64 -8.02
CA THR A 170 14.84 -0.78 -8.32
C THR A 170 13.93 -1.65 -7.45
N ALA A 171 13.90 -1.38 -6.15
CA ALA A 171 13.02 -2.06 -5.21
C ALA A 171 11.54 -1.80 -5.51
N LEU A 172 11.18 -0.58 -5.91
CA LEU A 172 9.83 -0.18 -6.31
C LEU A 172 9.35 -0.97 -7.53
N ASN A 173 10.21 -1.20 -8.51
CA ASN A 173 9.89 -2.02 -9.68
C ASN A 173 9.58 -3.48 -9.30
N SER A 174 10.41 -4.06 -8.43
CA SER A 174 10.19 -5.41 -7.87
C SER A 174 8.92 -5.48 -7.04
N TYR A 175 8.66 -4.45 -6.24
CA TYR A 175 7.47 -4.31 -5.43
C TYR A 175 6.21 -4.23 -6.30
N TYR A 176 6.18 -3.35 -7.30
CA TYR A 176 5.06 -3.22 -8.24
C TYR A 176 4.80 -4.51 -9.03
N SER A 177 5.85 -5.23 -9.42
CA SER A 177 5.71 -6.51 -10.13
C SER A 177 4.97 -7.55 -9.27
N SER A 178 5.17 -7.53 -7.96
CA SER A 178 4.40 -8.35 -7.01
C SER A 178 2.92 -8.00 -6.99
N TYR A 179 2.54 -6.73 -7.17
CA TYR A 179 1.14 -6.27 -7.20
C TYR A 179 0.35 -6.69 -8.44
N LYS A 180 1.03 -6.98 -9.56
CA LYS A 180 0.35 -7.35 -10.82
C LYS A 180 -0.55 -8.58 -10.68
N HIS A 181 -0.19 -9.49 -9.78
CA HIS A 181 -0.90 -10.76 -9.56
C HIS A 181 -1.73 -10.78 -8.28
N VAL A 182 -1.70 -9.71 -7.48
CA VAL A 182 -2.43 -9.62 -6.21
C VAL A 182 -3.87 -9.13 -6.44
N THR A 183 -4.83 -9.81 -5.83
CA THR A 183 -6.24 -9.39 -5.87
C THR A 183 -6.51 -8.29 -4.86
N LEU A 184 -6.43 -7.04 -5.32
CA LEU A 184 -6.71 -5.86 -4.50
C LEU A 184 -8.17 -5.87 -4.01
N ARG A 185 -8.35 -5.87 -2.69
CA ARG A 185 -9.67 -5.77 -2.05
C ARG A 185 -9.93 -4.35 -1.59
N SER A 186 -11.20 -3.97 -1.50
CA SER A 186 -11.55 -2.68 -0.92
C SER A 186 -11.23 -2.69 0.59
N PRO A 187 -10.68 -1.59 1.14
CA PRO A 187 -10.55 -1.41 2.59
C PRO A 187 -11.85 -1.76 3.32
N GLY A 188 -11.78 -2.51 4.43
CA GLY A 188 -12.95 -2.96 5.19
C GLY A 188 -13.67 -4.20 4.64
N ALA A 189 -13.20 -4.80 3.54
CA ALA A 189 -13.73 -6.09 3.04
C ALA A 189 -13.19 -7.32 3.80
N ILE A 190 -12.38 -7.13 4.85
CA ILE A 190 -11.99 -8.15 5.82
C ILE A 190 -13.25 -8.53 6.62
N GLY A 191 -13.93 -9.58 6.15
CA GLY A 191 -15.18 -10.06 6.72
C GLY A 191 -16.29 -10.16 5.67
N GLY A 192 -16.19 -11.14 4.77
CA GLY A 192 -17.29 -11.45 3.85
C GLY A 192 -18.62 -11.56 4.60
N ASN A 193 -19.70 -10.99 4.07
CA ASN A 193 -21.06 -10.88 4.63
C ASN A 193 -21.23 -10.44 6.11
N ALA A 194 -20.16 -10.32 6.89
CA ALA A 194 -20.18 -10.05 8.32
C ALA A 194 -20.02 -8.54 8.62
N VAL A 195 -19.47 -7.77 7.69
CA VAL A 195 -19.49 -6.30 7.76
C VAL A 195 -20.78 -5.79 7.11
N LEU A 196 -21.93 -6.19 7.65
CA LEU A 196 -23.18 -5.51 7.35
C LEU A 196 -23.10 -4.12 7.98
N LYS A 197 -22.85 -3.13 7.11
CA LYS A 197 -23.17 -1.71 7.30
C LYS A 197 -22.61 -1.13 8.60
N THR A 198 -21.44 -0.48 8.49
CA THR A 198 -21.19 0.72 9.30
C THR A 198 -22.25 1.76 8.94
N THR A 199 -23.43 1.62 9.52
CA THR A 199 -24.46 2.64 9.46
C THR A 199 -23.90 3.78 10.31
N LEU A 200 -23.35 4.80 9.66
CA LEU A 200 -23.07 6.07 10.31
C LEU A 200 -24.42 6.72 10.67
N ILE A 201 -25.06 6.23 11.74
CA ILE A 201 -26.21 6.89 12.33
C ILE A 201 -25.66 8.11 13.03
N ARG A 202 -25.77 9.25 12.35
CA ARG A 202 -25.66 10.58 12.92
C ARG A 202 -26.57 10.64 14.14
N GLN A 203 -26.01 10.65 15.35
CA GLN A 203 -26.74 10.96 16.58
C GLN A 203 -27.13 12.43 16.54
N ASN A 204 -28.27 12.74 15.93
CA ASN A 204 -28.90 14.05 16.05
C ASN A 204 -29.74 14.04 17.34
N SER A 205 -29.11 14.42 18.44
CA SER A 205 -29.75 14.66 19.74
C SER A 205 -30.50 15.99 19.70
N TYR A 206 -31.67 16.03 19.05
CA TYR A 206 -32.63 17.12 19.25
C TYR A 206 -34.05 16.56 19.29
N THR A 207 -34.67 16.76 20.45
CA THR A 207 -36.07 16.51 20.76
C THR A 207 -36.99 17.33 19.85
N SER A 208 -37.87 16.69 19.10
CA SER A 208 -39.24 17.19 18.86
C SER A 208 -40.10 16.13 18.16
N SER A 209 -41.30 15.99 18.70
CA SER A 209 -42.41 15.13 18.30
C SER A 209 -42.87 15.33 16.85
N SER A 210 -43.07 14.24 16.11
CA SER A 210 -44.32 13.97 15.37
C SER A 210 -44.25 12.64 14.61
N SER A 211 -45.40 11.99 14.57
CA SER A 211 -45.71 10.65 14.07
C SER A 211 -45.46 10.43 12.57
N SER A 212 -44.82 9.30 12.22
CA SER A 212 -45.29 8.43 11.13
C SER A 212 -44.54 7.09 11.18
N THR A 213 -45.29 6.02 11.36
CA THR A 213 -44.82 4.63 11.30
C THR A 213 -44.53 4.22 9.85
N PRO A 214 -43.57 3.31 9.64
CA PRO A 214 -43.78 2.25 8.68
C PRO A 214 -43.63 0.87 9.31
N MET A 215 -44.40 -0.05 8.75
CA MET A 215 -44.66 -1.41 9.20
C MET A 215 -43.41 -2.27 9.36
N SER A 216 -43.33 -2.99 10.49
CA SER A 216 -42.46 -4.16 10.65
C SER A 216 -43.32 -5.42 10.70
N ALA A 217 -42.95 -6.38 9.84
CA ALA A 217 -43.57 -7.69 9.72
C ALA A 217 -43.40 -8.51 11.01
N VAL A 218 -44.51 -9.14 11.40
CA VAL A 218 -44.65 -10.06 12.53
C VAL A 218 -43.77 -11.30 12.33
N GLN A 219 -42.85 -11.54 13.26
CA GLN A 219 -42.34 -12.87 13.58
C GLN A 219 -43.30 -13.50 14.59
N SER A 220 -43.99 -14.57 14.20
CA SER A 220 -44.78 -15.39 15.10
C SER A 220 -43.97 -16.60 15.54
N SER A 221 -43.46 -16.56 16.77
CA SER A 221 -43.09 -17.74 17.55
C SER A 221 -44.36 -18.37 18.13
N VAL A 222 -44.60 -19.65 17.87
CA VAL A 222 -45.55 -20.46 18.63
C VAL A 222 -44.84 -21.71 19.15
N SER A 223 -44.97 -21.91 20.45
CA SER A 223 -44.57 -23.09 21.20
C SER A 223 -45.82 -23.68 21.85
N SER A 224 -46.06 -24.98 21.66
CA SER A 224 -46.89 -25.78 22.57
C SER A 224 -46.62 -27.29 22.40
N SER A 225 -46.12 -27.90 23.48
CA SER A 225 -46.49 -29.20 24.09
C SER A 225 -47.22 -30.26 23.23
N SER A 226 -47.00 -31.57 23.27
CA SER A 226 -46.39 -32.49 24.26
C SER A 226 -46.41 -33.95 23.70
N LYS A 227 -45.69 -34.84 24.40
CA LYS A 227 -45.81 -36.33 24.47
C LYS A 227 -45.15 -37.23 23.41
N ALA A 228 -44.06 -37.86 23.89
CA ALA A 228 -43.79 -39.31 24.02
C ALA A 228 -43.97 -40.27 22.83
N GLY A 229 -42.90 -41.02 22.52
CA GLY A 229 -42.99 -42.43 22.08
C GLY A 229 -42.14 -42.85 20.87
N SER A 230 -41.06 -43.58 21.16
CA SER A 230 -40.51 -44.74 20.42
C SER A 230 -40.09 -44.67 18.92
N VAL A 231 -38.79 -44.87 18.71
CA VAL A 231 -38.06 -45.74 17.74
C VAL A 231 -38.77 -46.17 16.43
N THR A 232 -38.18 -45.84 15.25
CA THR A 232 -37.64 -46.79 14.23
C THR A 232 -37.49 -46.17 12.82
N THR A 233 -36.29 -46.34 12.24
CA THR A 233 -35.92 -46.51 10.81
C THR A 233 -36.81 -45.96 9.67
N ALA A 234 -36.23 -45.15 8.78
CA ALA A 234 -36.07 -45.47 7.33
C ALA A 234 -35.49 -44.29 6.52
N SER A 235 -34.33 -44.54 5.91
CA SER A 235 -33.78 -43.75 4.81
C SER A 235 -34.73 -43.75 3.60
N LYS A 236 -35.07 -42.58 3.04
CA LYS A 236 -35.50 -42.48 1.63
C LYS A 236 -34.88 -41.27 0.94
N ARG A 237 -33.99 -41.62 0.02
CA ARG A 237 -33.39 -40.84 -1.06
C ARG A 237 -34.47 -40.09 -1.87
N LEU A 238 -34.26 -38.79 -2.11
CA LEU A 238 -34.97 -38.06 -3.15
C LEU A 238 -34.21 -38.20 -4.47
N SER A 239 -34.73 -39.06 -5.35
CA SER A 239 -34.43 -39.02 -6.78
C SER A 239 -35.77 -39.11 -7.52
N SER A 240 -36.23 -37.98 -8.06
CA SER A 240 -37.19 -38.00 -9.16
C SER A 240 -36.84 -36.84 -10.10
N PHE A 241 -36.21 -37.21 -11.21
CA PHE A 241 -36.08 -36.38 -12.38
C PHE A 241 -37.39 -36.51 -13.16
N GLU A 242 -38.20 -35.44 -13.20
CA GLU A 242 -39.26 -35.32 -14.19
C GLU A 242 -38.76 -34.49 -15.38
N MET A 243 -38.66 -35.16 -16.52
CA MET A 243 -38.55 -34.54 -17.84
C MET A 243 -39.93 -34.06 -18.27
N THR A 244 -40.17 -32.75 -18.29
CA THR A 244 -41.14 -32.11 -19.19
C THR A 244 -40.81 -30.62 -19.41
N THR A 245 -41.00 -30.18 -20.65
CA THR A 245 -40.91 -28.80 -21.21
C THR A 245 -39.50 -28.24 -21.52
N ASN A 246 -39.13 -28.30 -22.81
CA ASN A 246 -37.77 -28.07 -23.31
C ASN A 246 -37.54 -26.70 -24.00
N SER A 247 -38.36 -25.67 -23.75
CA SER A 247 -38.22 -24.36 -24.42
C SER A 247 -37.98 -23.16 -23.49
N LEU A 248 -38.21 -23.29 -22.17
CA LEU A 248 -38.05 -22.18 -21.21
C LEU A 248 -36.72 -22.22 -20.42
N LYS A 249 -36.00 -23.34 -20.44
CA LYS A 249 -34.75 -23.51 -19.67
C LYS A 249 -33.48 -23.06 -20.41
N ARG A 250 -33.49 -23.02 -21.76
CA ARG A 250 -32.35 -22.51 -22.55
C ARG A 250 -32.17 -20.99 -22.42
N SER A 251 -33.25 -20.22 -22.35
CA SER A 251 -33.20 -18.77 -22.21
C SER A 251 -32.75 -18.34 -20.81
N ALA A 252 -33.12 -19.07 -19.76
CA ALA A 252 -32.59 -18.85 -18.41
C ALA A 252 -31.10 -19.21 -18.32
N SER A 253 -30.66 -20.29 -18.96
CA SER A 253 -29.24 -20.70 -19.01
C SER A 253 -28.38 -19.75 -19.84
N LEU A 254 -28.88 -19.23 -20.97
CA LEU A 254 -28.17 -18.23 -21.79
C LEU A 254 -28.15 -16.86 -21.11
N LYS A 255 -29.22 -16.45 -20.43
CA LYS A 255 -29.21 -15.23 -19.60
C LYS A 255 -28.24 -15.39 -18.44
N LEU A 256 -28.23 -16.53 -17.76
CA LEU A 256 -27.29 -16.82 -16.68
C LEU A 256 -25.84 -16.82 -17.19
N ALA A 257 -25.56 -17.50 -18.30
CA ALA A 257 -24.24 -17.52 -18.94
C ALA A 257 -23.79 -16.14 -19.42
N THR A 258 -24.70 -15.33 -19.97
CA THR A 258 -24.44 -13.93 -20.35
C THR A 258 -24.21 -13.05 -19.12
N THR A 259 -24.96 -13.25 -18.03
CA THR A 259 -24.73 -12.52 -16.78
C THR A 259 -23.44 -12.95 -16.08
N LEU A 260 -23.05 -14.24 -16.19
CA LEU A 260 -21.80 -14.75 -15.66
C LEU A 260 -20.62 -14.20 -16.46
N SER A 261 -20.67 -14.27 -17.78
CA SER A 261 -19.62 -13.74 -18.66
C SER A 261 -19.48 -12.21 -18.54
N THR A 262 -20.59 -11.47 -18.43
CA THR A 262 -20.54 -10.03 -18.16
C THR A 262 -20.07 -9.73 -16.74
N SER A 263 -20.36 -10.58 -15.74
CA SER A 263 -19.87 -10.42 -14.37
C SER A 263 -18.38 -10.71 -14.22
N GLU A 264 -17.85 -11.69 -14.95
CA GLU A 264 -16.42 -12.01 -15.02
C GLU A 264 -15.66 -10.91 -15.75
N ASN A 265 -16.17 -10.42 -16.88
CA ASN A 265 -15.62 -9.24 -17.55
C ASN A 265 -15.64 -8.01 -16.64
N ARG A 266 -16.72 -7.83 -15.86
CA ARG A 266 -16.83 -6.72 -14.91
C ARG A 266 -15.85 -6.86 -13.75
N SER A 267 -15.64 -8.05 -13.19
CA SER A 267 -14.69 -8.27 -12.10
C SER A 267 -13.24 -8.08 -12.56
N GLN A 268 -12.90 -8.52 -13.78
CA GLN A 268 -11.62 -8.27 -14.42
C GLN A 268 -11.38 -6.77 -14.67
N GLN A 269 -12.40 -6.05 -15.15
CA GLN A 269 -12.32 -4.58 -15.29
C GLN A 269 -12.19 -3.87 -13.94
N LYS A 270 -12.79 -4.39 -12.85
CA LYS A 270 -12.51 -3.87 -11.49
C LYS A 270 -11.05 -4.02 -11.13
N SER A 271 -10.49 -5.23 -11.24
CA SER A 271 -9.09 -5.46 -10.88
C SER A 271 -8.15 -4.61 -11.72
N LEU A 272 -8.42 -4.49 -13.03
CA LEU A 272 -7.64 -3.63 -13.92
C LEU A 272 -7.68 -2.17 -13.45
N GLY A 273 -8.88 -1.61 -13.22
CA GLY A 273 -9.01 -0.21 -12.77
C GLY A 273 -8.29 0.06 -11.45
N ARG A 274 -8.33 -0.90 -10.51
CA ARG A 274 -7.60 -0.82 -9.23
C ARG A 274 -6.08 -0.88 -9.44
N GLN A 275 -5.61 -1.76 -10.32
CA GLN A 275 -4.19 -1.87 -10.65
C GLN A 275 -3.65 -0.59 -11.31
N MET A 276 -4.41 0.02 -12.23
CA MET A 276 -4.04 1.30 -12.85
C MET A 276 -3.96 2.43 -11.82
N LYS A 277 -4.89 2.46 -10.85
CA LYS A 277 -4.83 3.43 -9.74
C LYS A 277 -3.55 3.27 -8.92
N ILE A 278 -3.16 2.03 -8.60
CA ILE A 278 -1.94 1.76 -7.85
C ILE A 278 -0.69 2.10 -8.66
N LEU A 279 -0.68 1.77 -9.96
CA LEU A 279 0.39 2.17 -10.87
C LEU A 279 0.59 3.69 -10.87
N GLY A 280 -0.50 4.46 -10.93
CA GLY A 280 -0.45 5.92 -10.82
C GLY A 280 0.22 6.40 -9.54
N ASN A 281 -0.13 5.81 -8.37
CA ASN A 281 0.52 6.15 -7.11
C ASN A 281 2.03 5.85 -7.13
N PHE A 282 2.45 4.70 -7.67
CA PHE A 282 3.87 4.36 -7.73
C PHE A 282 4.63 5.25 -8.72
N GLN A 283 4.01 5.63 -9.84
CA GLN A 283 4.59 6.61 -10.77
C GLN A 283 4.75 7.98 -10.11
N LEU A 284 3.79 8.38 -9.28
CA LEU A 284 3.85 9.61 -8.50
C LEU A 284 5.00 9.58 -7.49
N LEU A 285 5.15 8.49 -6.73
CA LEU A 285 6.28 8.28 -5.81
C LEU A 285 7.63 8.22 -6.54
N ALA A 286 7.66 7.71 -7.77
CA ALA A 286 8.84 7.69 -8.62
C ALA A 286 9.12 9.04 -9.32
N GLY A 287 8.40 10.11 -9.00
CA GLY A 287 8.63 11.45 -9.56
C GLY A 287 8.17 11.64 -11.00
N ARG A 288 7.36 10.71 -11.54
CA ARG A 288 6.85 10.75 -12.92
C ARG A 288 5.39 11.13 -12.95
N TYR A 289 5.18 12.43 -12.78
CA TYR A 289 3.85 13.03 -12.66
C TYR A 289 3.01 12.91 -13.93
N VAL A 290 3.60 13.00 -15.13
CA VAL A 290 2.84 12.90 -16.39
C VAL A 290 2.26 11.49 -16.58
N ASP A 291 3.08 10.47 -16.38
CA ASP A 291 2.64 9.07 -16.48
C ASP A 291 1.63 8.72 -15.39
N ALA A 292 1.85 9.24 -14.17
CA ALA A 292 0.92 9.07 -13.06
C ALA A 292 -0.47 9.63 -13.40
N LEU A 293 -0.53 10.85 -13.93
CA LEU A 293 -1.78 11.49 -14.35
C LEU A 293 -2.50 10.66 -15.42
N ASN A 294 -1.79 10.17 -16.44
CA ASN A 294 -2.37 9.31 -17.47
C ASN A 294 -2.95 8.02 -16.86
N SER A 295 -2.19 7.35 -15.98
CA SER A 295 -2.65 6.14 -15.31
C SER A 295 -3.86 6.38 -14.40
N PHE A 296 -3.93 7.53 -13.72
CA PHE A 296 -5.11 7.90 -12.93
C PHE A 296 -6.33 8.17 -13.80
N VAL A 297 -6.17 8.85 -14.95
CA VAL A 297 -7.28 9.07 -15.90
C VAL A 297 -7.81 7.74 -16.44
N ASP A 298 -6.93 6.81 -16.81
CA ASP A 298 -7.30 5.47 -17.27
C ASP A 298 -8.00 4.66 -16.15
N ALA A 299 -7.51 4.79 -14.92
CA ALA A 299 -8.16 4.20 -13.76
C ALA A 299 -9.57 4.76 -13.55
N ILE A 300 -9.75 6.09 -13.59
CA ILE A 300 -11.03 6.77 -13.40
C ILE A 300 -12.04 6.33 -14.44
N THR A 301 -11.67 6.32 -15.73
CA THR A 301 -12.58 5.93 -16.81
C THR A 301 -13.04 4.47 -16.65
N THR A 302 -12.15 3.58 -16.22
CA THR A 302 -12.45 2.16 -15.98
C THR A 302 -13.30 1.97 -14.73
N LEU A 303 -12.93 2.59 -13.60
CA LEU A 303 -13.62 2.47 -12.32
C LEU A 303 -15.02 3.09 -12.35
N TYR A 304 -15.20 4.17 -13.10
CA TYR A 304 -16.50 4.80 -13.34
C TYR A 304 -17.47 3.85 -14.05
N LYS A 305 -17.03 3.21 -15.15
CA LYS A 305 -17.83 2.21 -15.89
C LYS A 305 -18.29 1.07 -14.99
N VAL A 306 -17.41 0.64 -14.09
CA VAL A 306 -17.67 -0.52 -13.23
C VAL A 306 -18.38 -0.16 -11.92
N ARG A 307 -18.52 1.15 -11.62
CA ARG A 307 -19.17 1.73 -10.42
C ARG A 307 -18.48 1.34 -9.11
N ASP A 308 -17.15 1.35 -9.11
CA ASP A 308 -16.33 1.13 -7.89
C ASP A 308 -15.95 2.49 -7.27
N TYR A 309 -16.89 3.08 -6.53
CA TYR A 309 -16.78 4.48 -6.10
C TYR A 309 -15.67 4.75 -5.09
N LEU A 310 -15.30 3.76 -4.27
CA LEU A 310 -14.25 3.95 -3.26
C LEU A 310 -12.89 4.16 -3.94
N TRP A 311 -12.57 3.28 -4.90
CA TRP A 311 -11.34 3.38 -5.68
C TRP A 311 -11.39 4.55 -6.66
N LEU A 312 -12.57 4.85 -7.23
CA LEU A 312 -12.77 6.03 -8.07
C LEU A 312 -12.46 7.33 -7.32
N GLY A 313 -12.98 7.48 -6.09
CA GLY A 313 -12.71 8.65 -5.26
C GLY A 313 -11.22 8.82 -4.98
N SER A 314 -10.53 7.73 -4.63
CA SER A 314 -9.08 7.76 -4.41
C SER A 314 -8.26 7.98 -5.68
N ALA A 315 -8.75 7.57 -6.85
CA ALA A 315 -8.10 7.89 -8.12
C ALA A 315 -8.28 9.37 -8.50
N LEU A 316 -9.44 9.96 -8.18
CA LEU A 316 -9.69 11.40 -8.37
C LEU A 316 -8.81 12.26 -7.46
N ASP A 317 -8.62 11.83 -6.20
CA ASP A 317 -7.73 12.49 -5.25
C ASP A 317 -6.25 12.49 -5.72
N GLY A 318 -5.87 11.50 -6.53
CA GLY A 318 -4.53 11.45 -7.14
C GLY A 318 -4.31 12.46 -8.28
N ILE A 319 -5.37 13.04 -8.83
CA ILE A 319 -5.31 14.06 -9.89
C ILE A 319 -5.39 15.49 -9.32
N SER A 320 -6.10 15.67 -8.21
CA SER A 320 -6.32 16.98 -7.57
C SER A 320 -5.08 17.51 -6.88
#